data_AF-A0A067BVR5-F1
#
_entry.id   AF-A0A067BVR5-F1
#
_cell.length_a   1.000
_cell.length_b   1.000
_cell.length_c   1.000
_cell.angle_alpha   90.00
_cell.angle_beta   90.00
_cell.angle_gamma   90.00
#
_symmetry.space_group_name_H-M   'P 1'
#
loop_
_entity.id
_entity.type
_entity.pdbx_description
1 polymer ?
#
loop_
_entity_poly.entity_id
_entity_poly.type
_entity_poly.pdbx_seq_one_letter_code
_entity_poly.pdbx_strand_id
1 'polypeptide(L)'
;MSDELPTKTKKTFRFSVASDVDLLKEVINVAPYDAPFGQTIARWEEVTEHMRGIHGEHVTFTGCRKRFDDLMAAFKKDALKAMRASGTAAEVCERDLLLEDISDLMDAVADKKKAAKEDKGKKVDTSENDGHRIRAAALQGLKRKTAGGDDDQESDHEDHDETPSKRSKRAAAATNDVASVVKDFLSMIASTNQLKHEEVAAKREEIAAKRAEVAVRKEELALRHRKLELEEQRYLLDKAEREARFQMEKTEREAQLQFMRSTIEMMRSLTSNK
;
A
#
# COMPACT_ATOMS: atom_id res chain seq x y z
N MET A 1 -65.18 -7.62 -17.58
CA MET A 1 -63.93 -8.11 -18.14
C MET A 1 -62.91 -7.02 -17.92
N SER A 2 -62.09 -7.16 -16.88
CA SER A 2 -61.06 -6.18 -16.56
C SER A 2 -59.80 -6.60 -17.31
N ASP A 3 -59.39 -5.79 -18.28
CA ASP A 3 -58.11 -5.93 -18.97
C ASP A 3 -56.98 -5.76 -17.96
N GLU A 4 -56.35 -6.87 -17.61
CA GLU A 4 -55.12 -6.90 -16.82
C GLU A 4 -53.95 -6.59 -17.76
N LEU A 5 -53.50 -5.34 -17.74
CA LEU A 5 -52.35 -4.90 -18.53
C LEU A 5 -51.09 -5.67 -18.10
N PRO A 6 -50.25 -6.14 -19.06
CA PRO A 6 -49.07 -6.93 -18.75
C PRO A 6 -48.10 -6.11 -17.89
N THR A 7 -47.72 -6.67 -16.75
CA THR A 7 -46.72 -6.12 -15.83
C THR A 7 -45.40 -5.98 -16.58
N LYS A 8 -45.01 -4.72 -16.87
CA LYS A 8 -43.75 -4.39 -17.54
C LYS A 8 -42.61 -5.00 -16.72
N THR A 9 -41.87 -5.94 -17.30
CA THR A 9 -40.68 -6.53 -16.70
C THR A 9 -39.68 -5.42 -16.35
N LYS A 10 -39.17 -5.44 -15.11
CA LYS A 10 -38.19 -4.44 -14.63
C LYS A 10 -36.99 -4.47 -15.59
N LYS A 11 -36.68 -3.34 -16.23
CA LYS A 11 -35.52 -3.21 -17.12
C LYS A 11 -34.24 -3.32 -16.28
N THR A 12 -33.48 -4.39 -16.48
CA THR A 12 -32.16 -4.55 -15.84
C THR A 12 -31.11 -3.75 -16.60
N PHE A 13 -30.31 -2.96 -15.88
CA PHE A 13 -29.17 -2.26 -16.48
C PHE A 13 -28.12 -3.24 -17.01
N ARG A 14 -27.59 -2.98 -18.21
CA ARG A 14 -26.57 -3.81 -18.87
C ARG A 14 -25.26 -3.06 -18.95
N PHE A 15 -24.24 -3.56 -18.27
CA PHE A 15 -22.90 -2.98 -18.32
C PHE A 15 -22.24 -3.21 -19.69
N SER A 16 -21.65 -2.12 -20.19
CA SER A 16 -20.77 -2.04 -21.36
C SER A 16 -19.37 -1.61 -20.92
N VAL A 17 -18.38 -1.68 -21.82
CA VAL A 17 -17.01 -1.21 -21.52
C VAL A 17 -16.98 0.25 -21.10
N ALA A 18 -17.77 1.12 -21.74
CA ALA A 18 -17.86 2.54 -21.36
C ALA A 18 -18.39 2.72 -19.93
N SER A 19 -19.50 2.06 -19.59
CA SER A 19 -20.04 2.12 -18.22
C SER A 19 -19.16 1.42 -17.18
N ASP A 20 -18.30 0.47 -17.60
CA ASP A 20 -17.29 -0.11 -16.72
C ASP A 20 -16.21 0.91 -16.38
N VAL A 21 -15.76 1.71 -17.37
CA VAL A 21 -14.81 2.81 -17.14
C VAL A 21 -15.40 3.84 -16.18
N ASP A 22 -16.65 4.26 -16.39
CA ASP A 22 -17.34 5.19 -15.48
C ASP A 22 -17.48 4.60 -14.07
N LEU A 23 -17.86 3.32 -13.96
CA LEU A 23 -17.90 2.61 -12.67
C LEU A 23 -16.56 2.64 -11.95
N LEU A 24 -15.46 2.36 -12.65
CA LEU A 24 -14.13 2.30 -12.05
C LEU A 24 -13.65 3.68 -11.62
N LYS A 25 -13.94 4.74 -12.40
CA LYS A 25 -13.68 6.13 -12.00
C LYS A 25 -14.41 6.50 -10.72
N GLU A 26 -15.68 6.12 -10.59
CA GLU A 26 -16.44 6.36 -9.36
C GLU A 26 -15.92 5.54 -8.17
N VAL A 27 -15.47 4.30 -8.40
CA VAL A 27 -14.82 3.49 -7.35
C VAL A 27 -13.52 4.14 -6.86
N ILE A 28 -12.70 4.71 -7.74
CA ILE A 28 -11.49 5.45 -7.35
C ILE A 28 -11.87 6.70 -6.56
N ASN A 29 -12.87 7.45 -7.02
CA ASN A 29 -13.31 8.69 -6.40
C ASN A 29 -13.87 8.47 -4.98
N VAL A 30 -14.76 7.49 -4.80
CA VAL A 30 -15.43 7.22 -3.53
C VAL A 30 -14.60 6.32 -2.60
N ALA A 31 -13.67 5.53 -3.17
CA ALA A 31 -12.76 4.61 -2.48
C ALA A 31 -13.46 3.66 -1.48
N PRO A 32 -14.46 2.85 -1.91
CA PRO A 32 -15.19 1.94 -1.01
C PRO A 32 -14.31 0.86 -0.36
N TYR A 33 -13.14 0.55 -0.93
CA TYR A 33 -12.15 -0.38 -0.38
C TYR A 33 -11.36 0.19 0.82
N ASP A 34 -11.29 1.52 0.94
CA ASP A 34 -10.67 2.20 2.08
C ASP A 34 -11.70 2.65 3.14
N ALA A 35 -12.96 2.22 2.99
CA ALA A 35 -14.01 2.57 3.93
C ALA A 35 -13.64 2.13 5.37
N PRO A 36 -13.92 2.96 6.39
CA PRO A 36 -13.86 2.55 7.79
C PRO A 36 -14.78 1.37 8.06
N PHE A 37 -14.52 0.66 9.17
CA PHE A 37 -15.35 -0.48 9.59
C PHE A 37 -16.83 -0.08 9.67
N GLY A 38 -17.70 -0.86 9.02
CA GLY A 38 -19.13 -0.62 8.96
C GLY A 38 -19.60 0.39 7.91
N GLN A 39 -18.70 1.11 7.22
CA GLN A 39 -19.07 2.15 6.23
C GLN A 39 -19.00 1.70 4.77
N THR A 40 -18.54 0.48 4.49
CA THR A 40 -18.39 -0.04 3.13
C THR A 40 -19.71 0.00 2.35
N ILE A 41 -20.84 -0.29 2.99
CA ILE A 41 -22.16 -0.26 2.32
C ILE A 41 -22.49 1.16 1.88
N ALA A 42 -22.38 2.14 2.76
CA ALA A 42 -22.66 3.54 2.44
C ALA A 42 -21.79 4.06 1.27
N ARG A 43 -20.49 3.71 1.25
CA ARG A 43 -19.61 4.08 0.13
C ARG A 43 -20.02 3.42 -1.19
N TRP A 44 -20.47 2.18 -1.17
CA TRP A 44 -21.00 1.54 -2.37
C TRP A 44 -22.35 2.11 -2.81
N GLU A 45 -23.20 2.56 -1.88
CA GLU A 45 -24.44 3.29 -2.20
C GLU A 45 -24.14 4.62 -2.89
N GLU A 46 -23.13 5.36 -2.42
CA GLU A 46 -22.64 6.59 -3.04
C GLU A 46 -22.14 6.37 -4.48
N VAL A 47 -21.29 5.34 -4.71
CA VAL A 47 -20.88 4.94 -6.07
C VAL A 47 -22.10 4.67 -6.96
N THR A 48 -23.11 4.00 -6.41
CA THR A 48 -24.33 3.66 -7.16
C THR A 48 -25.14 4.90 -7.51
N GLU A 49 -25.20 5.88 -6.62
CA GLU A 49 -25.90 7.14 -6.86
C GLU A 49 -25.24 7.94 -7.97
N HIS A 50 -23.91 8.03 -7.97
CA HIS A 50 -23.18 8.67 -9.06
C HIS A 50 -23.42 7.96 -10.39
N MET A 51 -23.37 6.62 -10.39
CA MET A 51 -23.67 5.81 -11.58
C MET A 51 -25.10 5.97 -12.08
N ARG A 52 -26.09 6.16 -11.19
CA ARG A 52 -27.47 6.51 -11.58
C ARG A 52 -27.55 7.89 -12.21
N GLY A 53 -26.76 8.86 -11.74
CA GLY A 53 -26.64 10.17 -12.37
C GLY A 53 -26.18 10.11 -13.83
N ILE A 54 -25.30 9.16 -14.16
CA ILE A 54 -24.73 8.99 -15.51
C ILE A 54 -25.61 8.10 -16.41
N HIS A 55 -26.07 6.96 -15.89
CA HIS A 55 -26.71 5.90 -16.70
C HIS A 55 -28.19 5.65 -16.38
N GLY A 56 -28.76 6.38 -15.42
CA GLY A 56 -30.18 6.33 -15.05
C GLY A 56 -30.52 5.36 -13.92
N GLU A 57 -31.77 5.44 -13.45
CA GLU A 57 -32.28 4.81 -12.22
C GLU A 57 -32.21 3.27 -12.18
N HIS A 58 -32.03 2.62 -13.32
CA HIS A 58 -31.98 1.16 -13.41
C HIS A 58 -30.65 0.58 -12.89
N VAL A 59 -29.65 1.43 -12.62
CA VAL A 59 -28.41 1.01 -11.97
C VAL A 59 -28.67 0.70 -10.50
N THR A 60 -28.22 -0.48 -10.07
CA THR A 60 -28.45 -1.01 -8.72
C THR A 60 -27.14 -1.20 -7.97
N PHE A 61 -27.20 -1.06 -6.65
CA PHE A 61 -26.07 -1.27 -5.74
C PHE A 61 -25.42 -2.64 -5.95
N THR A 62 -26.25 -3.67 -5.95
CA THR A 62 -25.79 -5.05 -6.14
C THR A 62 -25.16 -5.24 -7.52
N GLY A 63 -25.69 -4.55 -8.55
CA GLY A 63 -25.14 -4.55 -9.89
C GLY A 63 -23.74 -3.94 -9.96
N CYS A 64 -23.56 -2.73 -9.43
CA CYS A 64 -22.27 -2.04 -9.39
C CYS A 64 -21.21 -2.85 -8.64
N ARG A 65 -21.53 -3.31 -7.43
CA ARG A 65 -20.59 -4.07 -6.61
C ARG A 65 -20.20 -5.39 -7.26
N LYS A 66 -21.19 -6.17 -7.73
CA LYS A 66 -20.92 -7.44 -8.41
C LYS A 66 -20.09 -7.22 -9.67
N ARG A 67 -20.43 -6.21 -10.48
CA ARG A 67 -19.69 -5.92 -11.71
C ARG A 67 -18.24 -5.58 -11.42
N PHE A 68 -17.99 -4.75 -10.41
CA PHE A 68 -16.63 -4.44 -9.95
C PHE A 68 -15.87 -5.70 -9.51
N ASP A 69 -16.48 -6.54 -8.67
CA ASP A 69 -15.86 -7.78 -8.20
C ASP A 69 -15.52 -8.72 -9.37
N ASP A 70 -16.42 -8.87 -10.34
CA ASP A 70 -16.21 -9.66 -11.56
C ASP A 70 -15.05 -9.11 -12.42
N LEU A 71 -14.97 -7.78 -12.57
CA LEU A 71 -13.89 -7.11 -13.32
C LEU A 71 -12.54 -7.31 -12.63
N MET A 72 -12.46 -7.09 -11.31
CA MET A 72 -11.23 -7.30 -10.54
C MET A 72 -10.79 -8.77 -10.56
N ALA A 73 -11.72 -9.71 -10.48
CA ALA A 73 -11.42 -11.14 -10.55
C ALA A 73 -10.88 -11.55 -11.92
N ALA A 74 -11.49 -11.06 -13.00
CA ALA A 74 -11.02 -11.29 -14.36
C ALA A 74 -9.62 -10.68 -14.58
N PHE A 75 -9.43 -9.42 -14.18
CA PHE A 75 -8.15 -8.72 -14.27
C PHE A 75 -7.03 -9.47 -13.54
N LYS A 76 -7.23 -9.85 -12.28
CA LYS A 76 -6.23 -10.60 -11.50
C LYS A 76 -5.91 -11.95 -12.14
N LYS A 77 -6.91 -12.64 -12.69
CA LYS A 77 -6.72 -13.93 -13.39
C LYS A 77 -5.91 -13.77 -14.67
N ASP A 78 -6.17 -12.73 -15.45
CA ASP A 78 -5.51 -12.51 -16.74
C ASP A 78 -4.14 -11.84 -16.60
N ALA A 79 -3.94 -10.97 -15.61
CA ALA A 79 -2.63 -10.47 -15.21
C ALA A 79 -1.67 -11.63 -14.83
N LEU A 80 -2.16 -12.63 -14.09
CA LEU A 80 -1.39 -13.83 -13.78
C LEU A 80 -1.07 -14.70 -15.01
N LYS A 81 -1.87 -14.63 -16.08
CA LYS A 81 -1.58 -15.31 -17.35
C LYS A 81 -0.65 -14.48 -18.23
N ALA A 82 -0.79 -13.16 -18.27
CA ALA A 82 0.08 -12.25 -19.01
C ALA A 82 1.51 -12.25 -18.43
N MET A 83 1.65 -12.30 -17.10
CA MET A 83 2.94 -12.53 -16.42
C MET A 83 3.59 -13.88 -16.80
N ARG A 84 2.82 -14.83 -17.36
CA ARG A 84 3.32 -16.11 -17.91
C ARG A 84 3.52 -16.09 -19.42
N ALA A 85 3.00 -15.09 -20.13
CA ALA A 85 3.08 -14.95 -21.58
C ALA A 85 3.53 -13.51 -21.92
N SER A 86 4.83 -13.31 -22.05
CA SER A 86 5.40 -12.05 -22.56
C SER A 86 4.83 -11.75 -23.97
N GLY A 87 4.08 -10.65 -24.13
CA GLY A 87 3.62 -10.21 -25.45
C GLY A 87 2.85 -8.89 -25.46
N THR A 88 3.52 -7.83 -25.94
CA THR A 88 3.00 -6.58 -26.54
C THR A 88 1.83 -5.85 -25.86
N ALA A 89 2.19 -4.96 -24.94
CA ALA A 89 1.35 -4.03 -24.16
C ALA A 89 0.83 -2.79 -24.94
N ALA A 90 0.75 -2.83 -26.28
CA ALA A 90 0.62 -1.60 -27.08
C ALA A 90 -0.79 -0.97 -27.06
N GLU A 91 -1.81 -1.66 -26.56
CA GLU A 91 -3.16 -1.13 -26.41
C GLU A 91 -3.74 -1.58 -25.06
N VAL A 92 -3.19 -1.07 -23.95
CA VAL A 92 -3.86 -1.22 -22.65
C VAL A 92 -5.13 -0.36 -22.68
N CYS A 93 -6.29 -1.01 -22.58
CA CYS A 93 -7.57 -0.31 -22.54
C CYS A 93 -7.64 0.54 -21.25
N GLU A 94 -8.23 1.74 -21.30
CA GLU A 94 -8.42 2.62 -20.13
C GLU A 94 -8.99 1.87 -18.91
N ARG A 95 -9.93 0.94 -19.16
CA ARG A 95 -10.50 0.06 -18.12
C ARG A 95 -9.41 -0.73 -17.38
N ASP A 96 -8.44 -1.27 -18.10
CA ASP A 96 -7.40 -2.14 -17.54
C ASP A 96 -6.38 -1.30 -16.75
N LEU A 97 -6.07 -0.07 -17.19
CA LEU A 97 -5.27 0.90 -16.41
C LEU A 97 -5.97 1.25 -15.09
N LEU A 98 -7.27 1.54 -15.12
CA LEU A 98 -8.02 1.86 -13.90
C LEU A 98 -8.10 0.66 -12.95
N LEU A 99 -8.17 -0.57 -13.47
CA LEU A 99 -8.16 -1.79 -12.66
C LEU A 99 -6.78 -2.02 -12.00
N GLU A 100 -5.69 -1.71 -12.71
CA GLU A 100 -4.33 -1.74 -12.16
C GLU A 100 -4.19 -0.70 -11.03
N ASP A 101 -4.57 0.56 -11.29
CA ASP A 101 -4.53 1.63 -10.29
C ASP A 101 -5.34 1.29 -9.03
N ILE A 102 -6.55 0.75 -9.19
CA ILE A 102 -7.38 0.33 -8.05
C ILE A 102 -6.71 -0.82 -7.29
N SER A 103 -6.09 -1.78 -8.00
CA SER A 103 -5.38 -2.88 -7.36
C SER A 103 -4.23 -2.36 -6.48
N ASP A 104 -3.42 -1.45 -7.01
CA ASP A 104 -2.30 -0.84 -6.29
C ASP A 104 -2.78 -0.02 -5.07
N LEU A 105 -3.88 0.72 -5.22
CA LEU A 105 -4.51 1.45 -4.12
C LEU A 105 -5.02 0.51 -3.02
N MET A 106 -5.64 -0.62 -3.39
CA MET A 106 -6.12 -1.62 -2.44
C MET A 106 -4.96 -2.27 -1.67
N ASP A 107 -3.86 -2.60 -2.34
CA ASP A 107 -2.69 -3.20 -1.72
C ASP A 107 -2.01 -2.20 -0.77
N ALA A 108 -1.87 -0.93 -1.17
CA ALA A 108 -1.36 0.13 -0.32
C ALA A 108 -2.23 0.34 0.94
N VAL A 109 -3.55 0.24 0.82
CA VAL A 109 -4.48 0.32 1.96
C VAL A 109 -4.33 -0.90 2.88
N ALA A 110 -4.17 -2.10 2.31
CA ALA A 110 -3.94 -3.32 3.08
C ALA A 110 -2.65 -3.24 3.89
N ASP A 111 -1.56 -2.76 3.28
CA ASP A 111 -0.27 -2.57 3.93
C ASP A 111 -0.34 -1.53 5.05
N LYS A 112 -1.01 -0.39 4.82
CA LYS A 112 -1.28 0.62 5.86
C LYS A 112 -2.05 0.02 7.04
N LYS A 113 -3.09 -0.77 6.78
CA LYS A 113 -3.89 -1.43 7.81
C LYS A 113 -3.07 -2.46 8.59
N LYS A 114 -2.16 -3.17 7.94
CA LYS A 114 -1.24 -4.12 8.59
C LYS A 114 -0.22 -3.40 9.47
N ALA A 115 0.45 -2.37 8.94
CA ALA A 115 1.42 -1.57 9.69
C ALA A 115 0.79 -0.92 10.94
N ALA A 116 -0.44 -0.41 10.82
CA ALA A 116 -1.17 0.17 11.95
C ALA A 116 -1.53 -0.86 13.04
N LYS A 117 -1.80 -2.12 12.67
CA LYS A 117 -2.03 -3.21 13.62
C LYS A 117 -0.73 -3.62 14.33
N GLU A 118 0.38 -3.69 13.61
CA GLU A 118 1.69 -4.02 14.18
C GLU A 118 2.17 -2.94 15.18
N ASP A 119 1.98 -1.65 14.87
CA ASP A 119 2.30 -0.54 15.80
C ASP A 119 1.45 -0.61 17.07
N LYS A 120 0.14 -0.88 16.93
CA LYS A 120 -0.75 -1.09 18.09
C LYS A 120 -0.33 -2.30 18.91
N GLY A 121 0.04 -3.40 18.26
CA GLY A 121 0.55 -4.61 18.93
C GLY A 121 1.80 -4.33 19.76
N LYS A 122 2.80 -3.66 19.18
CA LYS A 122 4.04 -3.28 19.89
C LYS A 122 3.79 -2.35 21.07
N LYS A 123 2.85 -1.40 20.95
CA LYS A 123 2.48 -0.50 22.06
C LYS A 123 1.77 -1.24 23.20
N VAL A 124 0.86 -2.16 22.88
CA VAL A 124 0.19 -2.99 23.89
C VAL A 124 1.20 -3.87 24.61
N ASP A 125 2.08 -4.55 23.86
CA ASP A 125 3.10 -5.44 24.42
C ASP A 125 4.10 -4.68 25.31
N THR A 126 4.53 -3.49 24.88
CA THR A 126 5.38 -2.61 25.69
C THR A 126 4.67 -2.17 26.99
N SER A 127 3.39 -1.80 26.90
CA SER A 127 2.59 -1.36 28.05
C SER A 127 2.29 -2.51 29.03
N GLU A 128 2.04 -3.72 28.53
CA GLU A 128 1.82 -4.90 29.38
C GLU A 128 3.11 -5.34 30.06
N ASN A 129 4.24 -5.28 29.35
CA ASN A 129 5.54 -5.61 29.91
C ASN A 129 5.97 -4.58 30.96
N ASP A 130 5.72 -3.29 30.74
CA ASP A 130 5.94 -2.23 31.75
C ASP A 130 5.03 -2.42 32.98
N GLY A 131 3.75 -2.74 32.77
CA GLY A 131 2.83 -3.08 33.86
C GLY A 131 3.27 -4.29 34.69
N HIS A 132 3.84 -5.33 34.05
CA HIS A 132 4.41 -6.48 34.74
C HIS A 132 5.66 -6.10 35.55
N ARG A 133 6.53 -5.23 35.01
CA ARG A 133 7.72 -4.74 35.70
C ARG A 133 7.37 -3.94 36.96
N ILE A 134 6.38 -3.06 36.88
CA ILE A 134 5.92 -2.26 38.03
C ILE A 134 5.33 -3.16 39.12
N ARG A 135 4.50 -4.15 38.77
CA ARG A 135 3.95 -5.13 39.74
C ARG A 135 5.05 -5.95 40.41
N ALA A 136 6.05 -6.40 39.65
CA ALA A 136 7.18 -7.15 40.20
C ALA A 136 8.01 -6.31 41.18
N ALA A 137 8.25 -5.03 40.86
CA ALA A 137 8.98 -4.11 41.74
C ALA A 137 8.23 -3.83 43.06
N ALA A 138 6.89 -3.67 43.01
CA ALA A 138 6.08 -3.46 44.20
C ALA A 138 6.12 -4.67 45.17
N LEU A 139 6.04 -5.89 44.64
CA LEU A 139 6.13 -7.12 45.45
C LEU A 139 7.51 -7.31 46.10
N GLN A 140 8.59 -6.94 45.42
CA GLN A 140 9.94 -6.95 46.00
C GLN A 140 10.13 -5.86 47.08
N GLY A 141 9.44 -4.73 46.96
CA GLY A 141 9.37 -3.71 48.00
C GLY A 141 8.68 -4.21 49.28
N LEU A 142 7.59 -4.98 49.13
CA LEU A 142 6.83 -5.53 50.25
C LEU A 142 7.58 -6.68 50.97
N LYS A 143 8.28 -7.53 50.21
CA LYS A 143 9.05 -8.66 50.75
C LYS A 143 10.24 -8.22 51.64
N ARG A 144 10.74 -7.00 51.46
CA ARG A 144 11.75 -6.40 52.36
C ARG A 144 11.14 -5.87 53.68
N LYS A 145 9.82 -5.75 53.78
CA LYS A 145 9.12 -5.29 54.98
C LYS A 145 8.53 -6.43 55.82
N THR A 146 8.51 -7.66 55.30
CA THR A 146 7.99 -8.85 56.02
C THR A 146 9.05 -9.90 56.35
N ALA A 147 10.35 -9.62 56.10
CA ALA A 147 11.47 -10.44 56.57
C ALA A 147 12.05 -9.88 57.88
N GLY A 148 11.17 -9.59 58.85
CA GLY A 148 11.52 -9.03 60.16
C GLY A 148 10.33 -9.08 61.12
N GLY A 149 9.95 -10.29 61.51
CA GLY A 149 8.87 -10.63 62.45
C GLY A 149 8.43 -12.05 62.09
N ASP A 150 8.55 -13.08 62.93
CA ASP A 150 8.37 -13.14 64.39
C ASP A 150 9.44 -14.01 65.07
N ASP A 151 9.68 -13.76 66.36
CA ASP A 151 9.57 -14.84 67.35
C ASP A 151 9.12 -14.25 68.72
N ASP A 152 8.16 -14.94 69.30
CA ASP A 152 7.38 -14.65 70.51
C ASP A 152 8.20 -14.61 71.81
N GLN A 153 7.81 -13.79 72.80
CA GLN A 153 7.10 -14.22 74.03
C GLN A 153 7.02 -13.09 75.09
N GLU A 154 5.82 -12.91 75.66
CA GLU A 154 5.57 -12.13 76.88
C GLU A 154 6.25 -12.73 78.12
N SER A 155 6.85 -11.89 78.98
CA SER A 155 6.62 -11.95 80.43
C SER A 155 7.16 -10.70 81.15
N ASP A 156 6.30 -10.15 81.98
CA ASP A 156 6.39 -9.06 82.96
C ASP A 156 7.57 -9.14 83.95
N HIS A 157 8.30 -8.02 84.16
CA HIS A 157 8.72 -7.50 85.48
C HIS A 157 9.43 -6.13 85.36
N GLU A 158 8.97 -5.15 86.15
CA GLU A 158 9.54 -3.81 86.36
C GLU A 158 10.90 -3.81 87.09
N ASP A 159 11.86 -2.95 86.71
CA ASP A 159 12.17 -1.65 87.38
C ASP A 159 13.65 -1.17 87.23
N HIS A 160 13.81 0.15 87.07
CA HIS A 160 14.95 1.09 87.25
C HIS A 160 16.41 0.78 86.75
N ASP A 161 16.95 1.61 85.84
CA ASP A 161 17.73 2.83 86.16
C ASP A 161 18.37 3.51 84.91
N GLU A 162 18.59 4.82 84.97
CA GLU A 162 19.02 5.71 83.87
C GLU A 162 20.49 5.58 83.43
N THR A 163 20.78 5.86 82.14
CA THR A 163 21.67 6.97 81.66
C THR A 163 22.07 6.82 80.15
N PRO A 164 22.50 7.92 79.46
CA PRO A 164 22.11 8.17 78.07
C PRO A 164 23.23 7.97 77.04
N SER A 165 22.96 7.26 75.93
CA SER A 165 23.77 7.36 74.72
C SER A 165 23.01 6.93 73.45
N LYS A 166 22.07 7.77 73.00
CA LYS A 166 21.42 7.62 71.69
C LYS A 166 21.34 8.97 70.98
N ARG A 167 22.47 9.50 70.48
CA ARG A 167 22.40 10.59 69.49
C ARG A 167 23.38 10.55 68.33
N SER A 168 24.38 9.66 68.30
CA SER A 168 25.36 9.65 67.21
C SER A 168 24.98 8.81 65.97
N LYS A 169 23.99 7.91 66.03
CA LYS A 169 23.68 6.99 64.91
C LYS A 169 22.57 7.46 63.95
N ARG A 170 21.83 8.53 64.26
CA ARG A 170 20.75 9.02 63.37
C ARG A 170 21.23 9.98 62.28
N ALA A 171 22.34 10.71 62.48
CA ALA A 171 22.87 11.63 61.48
C ALA A 171 23.53 10.91 60.28
N ALA A 172 24.28 9.83 60.54
CA ALA A 172 24.95 9.05 59.49
C ALA A 172 23.98 8.22 58.62
N ALA A 173 22.83 7.82 59.19
CA ALA A 173 21.78 7.12 58.45
C ALA A 173 21.05 8.06 57.46
N ALA A 174 20.76 9.29 57.88
CA ALA A 174 20.10 10.29 57.02
C ALA A 174 20.97 10.77 55.85
N THR A 175 22.31 10.86 56.04
CA THR A 175 23.24 11.23 54.97
C THR A 175 23.50 10.09 53.97
N ASN A 176 23.45 8.83 54.43
CA ASN A 176 23.55 7.65 53.54
C ASN A 176 22.33 7.52 52.63
N ASP A 177 21.15 7.89 53.13
CA ASP A 177 19.90 7.86 52.37
C ASP A 177 19.94 8.88 51.21
N VAL A 178 20.39 10.12 51.48
CA VAL A 178 20.53 11.16 50.45
C VAL A 178 21.61 10.79 49.41
N ALA A 179 22.74 10.22 49.84
CA ALA A 179 23.79 9.76 48.92
C ALA A 179 23.32 8.60 48.03
N SER A 180 22.50 7.68 48.56
CA SER A 180 21.89 6.60 47.78
C SER A 180 20.93 7.15 46.73
N VAL A 181 20.07 8.10 47.09
CA VAL A 181 19.12 8.73 46.16
C VAL A 181 19.84 9.46 45.03
N VAL A 182 20.94 10.17 45.32
CA VAL A 182 21.74 10.85 44.28
C VAL A 182 22.42 9.85 43.34
N LYS A 183 22.90 8.71 43.85
CA LYS A 183 23.48 7.63 43.04
C LYS A 183 22.44 6.97 42.12
N ASP A 184 21.23 6.76 42.63
CA ASP A 184 20.12 6.21 41.84
C ASP A 184 19.69 7.19 40.73
N PHE A 185 19.71 8.49 41.01
CA PHE A 185 19.41 9.53 40.02
C PHE A 185 20.49 9.62 38.93
N LEU A 186 21.78 9.56 39.29
CA LEU A 186 22.89 9.48 38.34
C LEU A 186 22.81 8.23 37.46
N SER A 187 22.43 7.09 38.04
CA SER A 187 22.19 5.85 37.30
C SER A 187 21.04 6.01 36.29
N MET A 188 19.91 6.60 36.71
CA MET A 188 18.78 6.88 35.81
C MET A 188 19.15 7.83 34.66
N ILE A 189 19.94 8.88 34.92
CA ILE A 189 20.42 9.79 33.86
C ILE A 189 21.32 9.05 32.87
N ALA A 190 22.25 8.22 33.37
CA ALA A 190 23.12 7.43 32.51
C ALA A 190 22.34 6.46 31.63
N SER A 191 21.37 5.73 32.18
CA SER A 191 20.49 4.84 31.41
C SER A 191 19.62 5.61 30.41
N THR A 192 19.11 6.79 30.79
CA THR A 192 18.32 7.63 29.89
C THR A 192 19.15 8.13 28.70
N ASN A 193 20.42 8.49 28.93
CA ASN A 193 21.32 8.91 27.86
C ASN A 193 21.69 7.75 26.93
N GLN A 194 21.94 6.55 27.48
CA GLN A 194 22.17 5.34 26.69
C GLN A 194 20.98 5.02 25.77
N LEU A 195 19.76 5.02 26.30
CA LEU A 195 18.54 4.78 25.52
C LEU A 195 18.37 5.80 24.38
N LYS A 196 18.64 7.09 24.65
CA LYS A 196 18.59 8.12 23.61
C LYS A 196 19.65 7.90 22.52
N HIS A 197 20.86 7.47 22.89
CA HIS A 197 21.90 7.16 21.91
C HIS A 197 21.54 5.95 21.03
N GLU A 198 20.98 4.90 21.63
CA GLU A 198 20.50 3.71 20.91
C GLU A 198 19.33 4.05 19.98
N GLU A 199 18.37 4.85 20.44
CA GLU A 199 17.24 5.30 19.61
C GLU A 199 17.72 6.15 18.42
N VAL A 200 18.69 7.03 18.63
CA VAL A 200 19.29 7.84 17.56
C VAL A 200 20.07 6.95 16.58
N ALA A 201 20.77 5.93 17.05
CA ALA A 201 21.47 4.98 16.20
C ALA A 201 20.49 4.18 15.32
N ALA A 202 19.42 3.64 15.90
CA ALA A 202 18.38 2.91 15.18
C ALA A 202 17.69 3.78 14.11
N LYS A 203 17.37 5.04 14.44
CA LYS A 203 16.78 5.98 13.46
C LYS A 203 17.74 6.30 12.31
N ARG A 204 19.05 6.39 12.58
CA ARG A 204 20.06 6.62 11.53
C ARG A 204 20.19 5.43 10.60
N GLU A 205 20.14 4.22 11.14
CA GLU A 205 20.16 2.98 10.35
C GLU A 205 18.90 2.85 9.48
N GLU A 206 17.72 3.15 10.03
CA GLU A 206 16.47 3.16 9.27
C GLU A 206 16.50 4.19 8.13
N ILE A 207 17.04 5.40 8.38
CA ILE A 207 17.21 6.42 7.34
C ILE A 207 18.19 5.95 6.27
N ALA A 208 19.28 5.28 6.64
CA ALA A 208 20.25 4.73 5.69
C ALA A 208 19.62 3.65 4.81
N ALA A 209 18.84 2.73 5.40
CA ALA A 209 18.12 1.69 4.67
C ALA A 209 17.11 2.30 3.67
N LYS A 210 16.31 3.29 4.10
CA LYS A 210 15.36 3.99 3.21
C LYS A 210 16.08 4.71 2.07
N ARG A 211 17.25 5.30 2.32
CA ARG A 211 18.05 5.95 1.27
C ARG A 211 18.60 4.96 0.25
N ALA A 212 19.04 3.78 0.70
CA ALA A 212 19.48 2.71 -0.19
C ALA A 212 18.32 2.18 -1.06
N GLU A 213 17.14 1.97 -0.46
CA GLU A 213 15.94 1.55 -1.20
C GLU A 213 15.50 2.59 -2.25
N VAL A 214 15.57 3.89 -1.91
CA VAL A 214 15.29 4.98 -2.86
C VAL A 214 16.33 5.01 -3.99
N ALA A 215 17.59 4.71 -3.72
CA ALA A 215 18.62 4.65 -4.75
C ALA A 215 18.35 3.52 -5.75
N VAL A 216 18.02 2.32 -5.26
CA VAL A 216 17.65 1.18 -6.11
C VAL A 216 16.42 1.50 -6.96
N ARG A 217 15.35 2.07 -6.36
CA ARG A 217 14.16 2.49 -7.13
C ARG A 217 14.48 3.50 -8.23
N LYS A 218 15.40 4.44 -7.98
CA LYS A 218 15.81 5.42 -8.99
C LYS A 218 16.54 4.76 -10.16
N GLU A 219 17.42 3.80 -9.89
CA GLU A 219 18.12 3.04 -10.93
C GLU A 219 17.14 2.20 -11.76
N GLU A 220 16.18 1.53 -11.12
CA GLU A 220 15.13 0.79 -11.82
C GLU A 220 14.30 1.68 -12.74
N LEU A 221 13.89 2.87 -12.26
CA LEU A 221 13.17 3.84 -13.08
C LEU A 221 14.00 4.33 -14.27
N ALA A 222 15.29 4.61 -14.06
CA ALA A 222 16.19 5.02 -15.14
C ALA A 222 16.33 3.92 -16.21
N LEU A 223 16.44 2.65 -15.80
CA LEU A 223 16.48 1.51 -16.71
C LEU A 223 15.16 1.35 -17.47
N ARG A 224 14.01 1.55 -16.82
CA ARG A 224 12.69 1.53 -17.48
C ARG A 224 12.57 2.62 -18.54
N HIS A 225 12.97 3.85 -18.23
CA HIS A 225 12.97 4.94 -19.21
C HIS A 225 13.86 4.63 -20.42
N ARG A 226 15.08 4.13 -20.20
CA ARG A 226 15.98 3.76 -21.31
C ARG A 226 15.41 2.63 -22.16
N LYS A 227 14.69 1.68 -21.55
CA LYS A 227 14.04 0.59 -22.28
C LYS A 227 12.93 1.11 -23.19
N LEU A 228 12.09 2.03 -22.69
CA LEU A 228 11.04 2.67 -23.48
C LEU A 228 11.62 3.43 -24.67
N GLU A 229 12.69 4.19 -24.47
CA GLU A 229 13.36 4.92 -25.54
C GLU A 229 13.89 3.98 -26.66
N LEU A 230 14.46 2.84 -26.28
CA LEU A 230 14.91 1.83 -27.25
C LEU A 230 13.73 1.17 -27.99
N GLU A 231 12.61 0.95 -27.32
CA GLU A 231 11.39 0.41 -27.94
C GLU A 231 10.78 1.40 -28.95
N GLU A 232 10.76 2.70 -28.63
CA GLU A 232 10.34 3.75 -29.56
C GLU A 232 11.26 3.83 -30.78
N GLN A 233 12.58 3.81 -30.57
CA GLN A 233 13.55 3.79 -31.67
C GLN A 233 13.36 2.58 -32.57
N ARG A 234 13.13 1.40 -31.98
CA ARG A 234 12.86 0.18 -32.74
C ARG A 234 11.58 0.31 -33.56
N TYR A 235 10.51 0.85 -32.98
CA TYR A 235 9.26 1.09 -33.70
C TYR A 235 9.46 2.01 -34.90
N LEU A 236 10.21 3.10 -34.74
CA LEU A 236 10.51 4.03 -35.82
C LEU A 236 11.32 3.39 -36.95
N LEU A 237 12.30 2.55 -36.62
CA LEU A 237 13.07 1.79 -37.60
C LEU A 237 12.19 0.80 -38.36
N ASP A 238 11.37 0.01 -37.65
CA ASP A 238 10.44 -0.94 -38.28
C ASP A 238 9.44 -0.21 -39.21
N LYS A 239 8.96 0.96 -38.80
CA LYS A 239 8.07 1.79 -39.62
C LYS A 239 8.79 2.29 -40.88
N ALA A 240 9.98 2.85 -40.73
CA ALA A 240 10.78 3.34 -41.85
C ALA A 240 11.15 2.21 -42.83
N GLU A 241 11.46 1.01 -42.33
CA GLU A 241 11.74 -0.15 -43.17
C GLU A 241 10.51 -0.56 -44.00
N ARG A 242 9.32 -0.60 -43.39
CA ARG A 242 8.07 -0.89 -44.11
C ARG A 242 7.77 0.17 -45.16
N GLU A 243 7.92 1.44 -44.83
CA GLU A 243 7.71 2.54 -45.76
C GLU A 243 8.69 2.46 -46.94
N ALA A 244 9.97 2.18 -46.68
CA ALA A 244 10.98 1.99 -47.73
C ALA A 244 10.64 0.81 -48.65
N ARG A 245 10.23 -0.33 -48.09
CA ARG A 245 9.77 -1.50 -48.88
C ARG A 245 8.58 -1.15 -49.76
N PHE A 246 7.61 -0.43 -49.21
CA PHE A 246 6.44 0.00 -49.97
C PHE A 246 6.81 0.96 -51.10
N GLN A 247 7.73 1.90 -50.86
CA GLN A 247 8.22 2.80 -51.92
C GLN A 247 8.96 2.04 -53.02
N MET A 248 9.80 1.07 -52.66
CA MET A 248 10.48 0.22 -53.65
C MET A 248 9.47 -0.53 -54.52
N GLU A 249 8.47 -1.20 -53.92
CA GLU A 249 7.42 -1.91 -54.66
C GLU A 249 6.63 -0.95 -55.59
N LYS A 250 6.34 0.26 -55.11
CA LYS A 250 5.67 1.29 -55.91
C LYS A 250 6.51 1.69 -57.12
N THR A 251 7.80 1.99 -56.91
CA THR A 251 8.71 2.37 -58.01
C THR A 251 8.89 1.24 -59.02
N GLU A 252 8.95 -0.01 -58.56
CA GLU A 252 9.06 -1.18 -59.44
C GLU A 252 7.79 -1.33 -60.30
N ARG A 253 6.59 -1.22 -59.70
CA ARG A 253 5.34 -1.25 -60.47
C ARG A 253 5.24 -0.11 -61.47
N GLU A 254 5.65 1.10 -61.09
CA GLU A 254 5.66 2.25 -62.00
C GLU A 254 6.61 2.01 -63.18
N ALA A 255 7.81 1.48 -62.94
CA ALA A 255 8.76 1.12 -63.99
C ALA A 255 8.20 0.05 -64.93
N GLN A 256 7.55 -0.99 -64.39
CA GLN A 256 6.88 -2.02 -65.20
C GLN A 256 5.78 -1.43 -66.09
N LEU A 257 4.95 -0.52 -65.54
CA LEU A 257 3.89 0.14 -66.30
C LEU A 257 4.46 1.07 -67.39
N GLN A 258 5.55 1.79 -67.10
CA GLN A 258 6.24 2.62 -68.09
C GLN A 258 6.80 1.77 -69.23
N PHE A 259 7.41 0.63 -68.92
CA PHE A 259 7.90 -0.31 -69.92
C PHE A 259 6.78 -0.83 -70.82
N MET A 260 5.63 -1.21 -70.24
CA MET A 260 4.46 -1.65 -71.02
C MET A 260 3.92 -0.53 -71.92
N ARG A 261 3.82 0.70 -71.40
CA ARG A 261 3.36 1.87 -72.18
C ARG A 261 4.28 2.14 -73.38
N SER A 262 5.59 2.18 -73.15
CA SER A 262 6.60 2.36 -74.21
C SER A 262 6.50 1.25 -75.26
N THR A 263 6.28 0.01 -74.85
CA THR A 263 6.13 -1.13 -75.78
C THR A 263 4.88 -0.97 -76.66
N ILE A 264 3.74 -0.55 -76.07
CA ILE A 264 2.50 -0.30 -76.81
C ILE A 264 2.67 0.86 -77.81
N GLU A 265 3.33 1.94 -77.41
CA GLU A 265 3.61 3.08 -78.28
C GLU A 265 4.51 2.68 -79.46
N MET A 266 5.56 1.90 -79.22
CA MET A 266 6.40 1.35 -80.29
C MET A 266 5.57 0.50 -81.27
N MET A 267 4.74 -0.42 -80.77
CA MET A 267 3.87 -1.24 -81.63
C MET A 267 2.89 -0.38 -82.46
N ARG A 268 2.33 0.70 -81.89
CA ARG A 268 1.46 1.64 -82.61
C ARG A 268 2.18 2.43 -83.70
N SER A 269 3.43 2.83 -83.45
CA SER A 269 4.25 3.54 -84.45
C SER A 269 4.59 2.64 -85.65
N LEU A 270 4.83 1.34 -85.41
CA LEU A 270 5.10 0.36 -86.45
C LEU A 270 3.86 0.04 -87.30
N THR A 271 2.66 0.18 -86.74
CA THR A 271 1.40 -0.02 -87.49
C THR A 271 0.88 1.23 -88.19
N SER A 272 1.27 2.45 -87.77
CA SER A 272 0.89 3.71 -88.45
C SER A 272 1.77 4.08 -89.65
N ASN A 273 2.91 3.42 -89.85
CA ASN A 273 3.84 3.67 -90.97
C ASN A 273 3.63 2.71 -92.17
N LYS A 274 2.45 2.11 -92.29
CA LYS A 274 1.98 1.39 -93.49
C LYS A 274 0.74 2.08 -94.04
#